data_AF-A0A067GYQ8-F1
#
_entry.id   AF-A0A067GYQ8-F1
#
_cell.length_a   1.000
_cell.length_b   1.000
_cell.length_c   1.000
_cell.angle_alpha   90.00
_cell.angle_beta   90.00
_cell.angle_gamma   90.00
#
_symmetry.space_group_name_H-M   'P 1'
#
loop_
_entity.id
_entity.type
_entity.pdbx_description
1 polymer ?
#
loop_
_entity_poly.entity_id
_entity_poly.type
_entity_poly.pdbx_seq_one_letter_code
_entity_poly.pdbx_strand_id
1 'polypeptide(L)'
;CGHCKKLAPEYEKAASELSSHDPPVVLAKVDANEEANKELASQYEIRGFPTIKILRNGGKTIQEYKGPREADGIVEYLKKQSGPASAEIKSAEDASSFIGEKKVVIIGVFPNFSGEEFENYTALAEKLRSDYEFGHTQNAKLLPRGESSVTGPVVRLFKPFDELFVDFKDFKVDALEKFVEESSIPIVTVFNSDANNHPFVIKFFNSPNAKAMLFMNFSSEGTEPIQSKYREVAEQYKGQGISFLLGDLEASQGAFQYFGLQESQVPLIVIQTNDGQKYLKPNLDADQIAPWVKEYKEGKVPPFRKSEPIPEENNEPVKVLVADSLQDMVFNSGKNVLLEFYAPWCGHCKKLAPILDEVAVSYQNDADVVIAKFDATANDIPGDTFEVQGYPTVFFRSASGKTVPYEGDRTKEDIVDFIENNRDKAAPKETVKEESGKDEL
;
A
#
# COMPACT_ATOMS: atom_id res chain seq x y z
N CYS A 1 1.51 16.87 25.31
CA CYS A 1 2.03 16.76 23.92
C CYS A 1 3.46 17.30 23.84
N GLY A 2 4.47 16.45 23.58
CA GLY A 2 5.87 16.88 23.44
C GLY A 2 6.14 17.69 22.16
N HIS A 3 5.54 17.28 21.04
CA HIS A 3 5.66 17.98 19.75
C HIS A 3 5.10 19.42 19.80
N CYS A 4 4.02 19.64 20.54
CA CYS A 4 3.41 20.96 20.72
C CYS A 4 4.31 21.92 21.49
N LYS A 5 5.00 21.42 22.53
CA LYS A 5 5.97 22.21 23.30
C LYS A 5 7.18 22.62 22.43
N LYS A 6 7.63 21.74 21.53
CA LYS A 6 8.71 22.02 20.57
C LYS A 6 8.28 23.05 19.51
N LEU A 7 7.05 22.95 19.01
CA LEU A 7 6.50 23.85 17.99
C LEU A 7 6.18 25.24 18.53
N ALA A 8 5.77 25.36 19.80
CA ALA A 8 5.32 26.62 20.38
C ALA A 8 6.25 27.84 20.11
N PRO A 9 7.57 27.80 20.38
CA PRO A 9 8.45 28.93 20.10
C PRO A 9 8.55 29.26 18.60
N GLU A 10 8.59 28.24 17.73
CA GLU A 10 8.62 28.43 16.27
C GLU A 10 7.32 29.07 15.75
N TYR A 11 6.18 28.66 16.32
CA TYR A 11 4.86 29.16 15.96
C TYR A 11 4.66 30.63 16.35
N GLU A 12 5.14 31.02 17.54
CA GLU A 12 5.11 32.44 17.99
C GLU A 12 6.06 33.30 17.13
N LYS A 13 7.26 32.80 16.79
CA LYS A 13 8.18 33.51 15.88
C LYS A 13 7.53 33.72 14.50
N ALA A 14 6.97 32.68 13.91
CA ALA A 14 6.27 32.77 12.64
C ALA A 14 5.08 33.75 12.70
N ALA A 15 4.32 33.75 13.81
CA ALA A 15 3.20 34.67 14.00
C ALA A 15 3.65 36.14 13.99
N SER A 16 4.77 36.45 14.65
CA SER A 16 5.33 37.82 14.67
C SER A 16 5.78 38.30 13.28
N GLU A 17 6.30 37.41 12.44
CA GLU A 17 6.70 37.76 11.07
C GLU A 17 5.48 37.92 10.15
N LEU A 18 4.52 37.01 10.26
CA LEU A 18 3.33 36.96 9.40
C LEU A 18 2.28 38.02 9.74
N SER A 19 2.24 38.53 10.98
CA SER A 19 1.35 39.63 11.36
C SER A 19 1.64 40.92 10.59
N SER A 20 2.86 41.08 10.08
CA SER A 20 3.31 42.24 9.29
C SER A 20 3.20 42.00 7.77
N HIS A 21 2.72 40.83 7.34
CA HIS A 21 2.51 40.51 5.92
C HIS A 21 1.28 41.24 5.37
N ASP A 22 1.21 41.44 4.05
CA ASP A 22 0.04 41.97 3.36
C ASP A 22 -0.46 40.96 2.29
N PRO A 23 -1.64 40.36 2.43
CA PRO A 23 -2.58 40.52 3.56
C PRO A 23 -2.04 39.87 4.85
N PRO A 24 -2.43 40.37 6.04
CA PRO A 24 -1.94 39.84 7.31
C PRO A 24 -2.42 38.39 7.50
N VAL A 25 -1.48 37.51 7.88
CA VAL A 25 -1.79 36.12 8.20
C VAL A 25 -1.74 35.96 9.72
N VAL A 26 -2.90 35.68 10.31
CA VAL A 26 -3.05 35.54 11.76
C VAL A 26 -2.87 34.08 12.15
N LEU A 27 -1.96 33.82 13.08
CA LEU A 27 -1.78 32.50 13.70
C LEU A 27 -2.53 32.49 15.04
N ALA A 28 -3.25 31.40 15.29
CA ALA A 28 -4.01 31.19 16.52
C ALA A 28 -3.76 29.78 17.05
N LYS A 29 -3.89 29.60 18.37
CA LYS A 29 -3.79 28.30 19.04
C LYS A 29 -4.98 28.08 19.96
N VAL A 30 -5.45 26.85 20.03
CA VAL A 30 -6.56 26.41 20.88
C VAL A 30 -6.09 25.21 21.69
N ASP A 31 -6.31 25.22 23.00
CA ASP A 31 -6.10 24.03 23.82
C ASP A 31 -7.30 23.10 23.69
N ALA A 32 -7.18 22.11 22.80
CA ALA A 32 -8.23 21.14 22.54
C ALA A 32 -8.49 20.15 23.70
N ASN A 33 -7.64 20.12 24.75
CA ASN A 33 -7.90 19.30 25.93
C ASN A 33 -8.76 20.01 26.98
N GLU A 34 -8.93 21.33 26.87
CA GLU A 34 -9.83 22.06 27.77
C GLU A 34 -11.28 21.67 27.49
N GLU A 35 -12.06 21.47 28.56
CA GLU A 35 -13.46 21.05 28.47
C GLU A 35 -14.29 21.97 27.56
N ALA A 36 -14.03 23.28 27.65
CA ALA A 36 -14.71 24.30 26.86
C ALA A 36 -14.47 24.19 25.35
N ASN A 37 -13.40 23.51 24.93
CA ASN A 37 -12.99 23.41 23.51
C ASN A 37 -13.25 22.02 22.92
N LYS A 38 -13.81 21.07 23.67
CA LYS A 38 -14.01 19.69 23.17
C LYS A 38 -14.93 19.63 21.96
N GLU A 39 -16.04 20.39 21.97
CA GLU A 39 -16.96 20.45 20.83
C GLU A 39 -16.25 20.98 19.58
N LEU A 40 -15.44 22.03 19.74
CA LEU A 40 -14.64 22.60 18.65
C LEU A 40 -13.61 21.59 18.12
N ALA A 41 -12.92 20.87 19.01
CA ALA A 41 -11.96 19.84 18.62
C ALA A 41 -12.63 18.69 17.83
N SER A 42 -13.85 18.28 18.23
CA SER A 42 -14.64 17.31 17.47
C SER A 42 -15.10 17.86 16.12
N GLN A 43 -15.57 19.11 16.06
CA GLN A 43 -16.01 19.76 14.82
C GLN A 43 -14.90 19.83 13.77
N TYR A 44 -13.66 20.08 14.20
CA TYR A 44 -12.49 20.12 13.32
C TYR A 44 -11.78 18.76 13.20
N GLU A 45 -12.39 17.68 13.69
CA GLU A 45 -11.86 16.30 13.62
C GLU A 45 -10.41 16.18 14.12
N ILE A 46 -10.10 16.79 15.26
CA ILE A 46 -8.76 16.73 15.83
C ILE A 46 -8.52 15.34 16.46
N ARG A 47 -7.69 14.52 15.81
CA ARG A 47 -7.35 13.15 16.24
C ARG A 47 -5.97 13.02 16.89
N GLY A 48 -5.18 14.09 16.90
CA GLY A 48 -3.81 14.08 17.41
C GLY A 48 -3.25 15.49 17.59
N PHE A 49 -2.06 15.59 18.18
CA PHE A 49 -1.45 16.88 18.48
C PHE A 49 0.04 16.92 18.10
N PRO A 50 0.53 18.03 17.50
CA PRO A 50 -0.25 19.17 17.02
C PRO A 50 -0.93 18.85 15.67
N THR A 51 -2.17 19.34 15.53
CA THR A 51 -2.86 19.43 14.23
C THR A 51 -3.00 20.91 13.90
N ILE A 52 -2.54 21.31 12.72
CA ILE A 52 -2.57 22.70 12.26
C ILE A 52 -3.47 22.75 11.03
N LYS A 53 -4.43 23.68 11.02
CA LYS A 53 -5.34 23.91 9.90
C LYS A 53 -5.30 25.38 9.48
N ILE A 54 -5.43 25.63 8.19
CA ILE A 54 -5.52 26.95 7.58
C ILE A 54 -7.00 27.23 7.31
N LEU A 55 -7.49 28.36 7.82
CA LEU A 55 -8.86 28.82 7.63
C LEU A 55 -8.86 30.04 6.72
N ARG A 56 -9.71 30.02 5.68
CA ARG A 56 -9.92 31.14 4.76
C ARG A 56 -11.40 31.55 4.73
N ASN A 57 -11.67 32.76 4.28
CA ASN A 57 -13.03 33.27 4.05
C ASN A 57 -13.94 33.13 5.28
N GLY A 58 -13.41 33.43 6.47
CA GLY A 58 -14.13 33.29 7.75
C GLY A 58 -14.37 31.83 8.16
N GLY A 59 -13.52 30.89 7.73
CA GLY A 59 -13.63 29.47 8.07
C GLY A 59 -14.48 28.64 7.11
N LYS A 60 -14.97 29.23 6.00
CA LYS A 60 -15.70 28.49 4.95
C LYS A 60 -14.81 27.48 4.22
N THR A 61 -13.51 27.76 4.15
CA THR A 61 -12.52 26.86 3.57
C THR A 61 -11.52 26.48 4.65
N ILE A 62 -11.39 25.18 4.90
CA ILE A 62 -10.50 24.60 5.91
C ILE A 62 -9.54 23.68 5.17
N GLN A 63 -8.23 23.88 5.39
CA GLN A 63 -7.17 23.09 4.78
C GLN A 63 -6.22 22.60 5.85
N GLU A 64 -5.66 21.40 5.68
CA GLU A 64 -4.60 20.93 6.57
C GLU A 64 -3.27 21.58 6.22
N TYR A 65 -2.52 21.96 7.24
CA TYR A 65 -1.15 22.45 7.07
C TYR A 65 -0.21 21.26 6.87
N LYS A 66 0.42 21.19 5.69
CA LYS A 66 1.36 20.13 5.31
C LYS A 66 2.83 20.62 5.23
N GLY A 67 3.10 21.82 5.73
CA GLY A 67 4.43 22.42 5.68
C GLY A 67 5.37 22.02 6.83
N PRO A 68 6.60 22.56 6.83
CA PRO A 68 7.59 22.35 7.90
C PRO A 68 7.15 22.91 9.25
N ARG A 69 7.78 22.52 10.36
CA ARG A 69 7.36 22.96 11.72
C ARG A 69 8.30 24.00 12.34
N GLU A 70 9.29 24.42 11.57
CA GLU A 70 10.23 25.50 11.86
C GLU A 70 9.62 26.84 11.42
N ALA A 71 9.94 27.92 12.14
CA ALA A 71 9.34 29.23 11.93
C ALA A 71 9.46 29.70 10.47
N ASP A 72 10.67 29.63 9.92
CA ASP A 72 10.96 30.10 8.56
C ASP A 72 10.16 29.30 7.52
N GLY A 73 10.01 27.98 7.72
CA GLY A 73 9.20 27.11 6.87
C GLY A 73 7.69 27.37 6.98
N ILE A 74 7.20 27.73 8.18
CA ILE A 74 5.82 28.16 8.38
C ILE A 74 5.57 29.49 7.65
N VAL A 75 6.48 30.45 7.79
CA VAL A 75 6.40 31.77 7.14
C VAL A 75 6.39 31.64 5.62
N GLU A 76 7.34 30.89 5.05
CA GLU A 76 7.42 30.68 3.60
C GLU A 76 6.17 29.99 3.06
N TYR A 77 5.72 28.92 3.74
CA TYR A 77 4.52 28.19 3.35
C TYR A 77 3.28 29.10 3.38
N LEU A 78 3.06 29.84 4.47
CA LEU A 78 1.88 30.69 4.63
C LEU A 78 1.90 31.92 3.72
N LYS A 79 3.06 32.50 3.43
CA LYS A 79 3.20 33.56 2.41
C LYS A 79 2.77 33.05 1.03
N LYS A 80 3.28 31.90 0.61
CA LYS A 80 2.86 31.24 -0.65
C LYS A 80 1.35 30.95 -0.65
N GLN A 81 0.82 30.51 0.47
CA GLN A 81 -0.61 30.26 0.63
C GLN A 81 -1.46 31.55 0.73
N SER A 82 -0.91 32.71 1.09
CA SER A 82 -1.65 33.97 1.18
C SER A 82 -1.83 34.67 -0.17
N GLY A 83 -0.96 34.36 -1.14
CA GLY A 83 -1.08 34.86 -2.51
C GLY A 83 -2.29 34.32 -3.27
N PRO A 84 -2.51 34.75 -4.52
CA PRO A 84 -3.60 34.21 -5.35
C PRO A 84 -3.41 32.70 -5.54
N ALA A 85 -4.51 31.93 -5.57
CA ALA A 85 -4.40 30.48 -5.79
C ALA A 85 -3.78 30.12 -7.13
N SER A 86 -3.94 30.98 -8.14
CA SER A 86 -3.30 30.85 -9.45
C SER A 86 -2.52 32.14 -9.77
N ALA A 87 -1.24 32.01 -10.13
CA ALA A 87 -0.38 33.14 -10.49
C ALA A 87 -0.50 33.49 -11.99
N GLU A 88 -0.60 34.78 -12.32
CA GLU A 88 -0.64 35.23 -13.72
C GLU A 88 0.76 35.17 -14.35
N ILE A 89 0.89 34.46 -15.47
CA ILE A 89 2.12 34.31 -16.26
C ILE A 89 2.10 35.33 -17.41
N LYS A 90 3.03 36.29 -17.38
CA LYS A 90 3.07 37.44 -18.30
C LYS A 90 4.20 37.35 -19.32
N SER A 91 5.25 36.59 -19.02
CA SER A 91 6.42 36.42 -19.87
C SER A 91 6.83 34.94 -20.01
N ALA A 92 7.72 34.64 -20.96
CA ALA A 92 8.28 33.30 -21.11
C ALA A 92 9.23 32.98 -19.93
N GLU A 93 9.93 34.00 -19.42
CA GLU A 93 10.79 33.90 -18.25
C GLU A 93 9.98 33.56 -16.98
N ASP A 94 8.79 34.16 -16.81
CA ASP A 94 7.86 33.79 -15.73
C ASP A 94 7.46 32.32 -15.86
N ALA A 95 7.11 31.88 -17.07
CA ALA A 95 6.68 30.52 -17.33
C ALA A 95 7.79 29.51 -17.04
N SER A 96 9.03 29.76 -17.48
CA SER A 96 10.18 28.88 -17.22
C SER A 96 10.55 28.82 -15.74
N SER A 97 10.42 29.93 -15.01
CA SER A 97 10.70 29.96 -13.57
C SER A 97 9.61 29.24 -12.76
N PHE A 98 8.36 29.31 -13.22
CA PHE A 98 7.20 28.72 -12.56
C PHE A 98 7.04 27.22 -12.88
N ILE A 99 7.21 26.85 -14.14
CA ILE A 99 7.10 25.46 -14.64
C ILE A 99 8.47 24.81 -14.51
N GLY A 100 8.84 24.49 -13.27
CA GLY A 100 10.09 23.78 -12.98
C GLY A 100 10.11 22.35 -13.53
N GLU A 101 11.29 21.76 -13.66
CA GLU A 101 11.48 20.43 -14.29
C GLU A 101 11.09 19.23 -13.41
N LYS A 102 10.78 19.45 -12.12
CA LYS A 102 10.65 18.36 -11.13
C LYS A 102 9.26 18.21 -10.53
N LYS A 103 8.32 19.10 -10.85
CA LYS A 103 7.02 19.17 -10.18
C LYS A 103 5.87 19.12 -11.18
N VAL A 104 4.70 18.75 -10.67
CA VAL A 104 3.45 18.88 -11.40
C VAL A 104 2.93 20.31 -11.24
N VAL A 105 2.65 20.99 -12.36
CA VAL A 105 2.19 22.38 -12.41
C VAL A 105 0.97 22.47 -13.33
N ILE A 106 -0.08 23.17 -12.91
CA ILE A 106 -1.34 23.25 -13.65
C ILE A 106 -1.57 24.66 -14.17
N ILE A 107 -1.53 24.83 -15.48
CA ILE A 107 -1.66 26.12 -16.14
C ILE A 107 -2.99 26.24 -16.89
N GLY A 108 -3.78 27.25 -16.57
CA GLY A 108 -4.96 27.61 -17.33
C GLY A 108 -4.64 28.62 -18.44
N VAL A 109 -5.02 28.32 -19.68
CA VAL A 109 -4.91 29.26 -20.81
C VAL A 109 -6.31 29.75 -21.16
N PHE A 110 -6.57 31.04 -20.97
CA PHE A 110 -7.90 31.62 -21.15
C PHE A 110 -7.89 32.85 -22.06
N PRO A 111 -8.88 33.04 -22.95
CA PRO A 111 -8.99 34.26 -23.73
C PRO A 111 -9.13 35.53 -22.86
N ASN A 112 -9.80 35.41 -21.72
CA ASN A 112 -9.94 36.47 -20.71
C ASN A 112 -10.01 35.84 -19.30
N PHE A 113 -9.73 36.64 -18.27
CA PHE A 113 -9.76 36.19 -16.87
C PHE A 113 -11.14 36.43 -16.25
N SER A 114 -12.17 35.91 -16.92
CA SER A 114 -13.57 36.03 -16.50
C SER A 114 -14.40 34.88 -17.09
N GLY A 115 -15.63 34.71 -16.61
CA GLY A 115 -16.53 33.67 -17.10
C GLY A 115 -16.41 32.35 -16.36
N GLU A 116 -17.36 31.46 -16.63
CA GLU A 116 -17.57 30.22 -15.88
C GLU A 116 -16.34 29.32 -15.88
N GLU A 117 -15.64 29.18 -17.02
CA GLU A 117 -14.45 28.34 -17.12
C GLU A 117 -13.30 28.84 -16.25
N PHE A 118 -13.08 30.16 -16.22
CA PHE A 118 -12.03 30.78 -15.39
C PHE A 118 -12.40 30.72 -13.90
N GLU A 119 -13.67 30.93 -13.56
CA GLU A 119 -14.18 30.83 -12.19
C GLU A 119 -14.05 29.40 -11.66
N ASN A 120 -14.43 28.38 -12.45
CA ASN A 120 -14.29 26.98 -12.07
C ASN A 120 -12.82 26.54 -11.92
N TYR A 121 -11.94 26.99 -12.81
CA TYR A 121 -10.50 26.76 -12.69
C TYR A 121 -9.92 27.41 -11.42
N THR A 122 -10.35 28.63 -11.10
CA THR A 122 -9.91 29.34 -9.89
C THR A 122 -10.41 28.63 -8.63
N ALA A 123 -11.65 28.12 -8.63
CA ALA A 123 -12.20 27.32 -7.55
C ALA A 123 -11.40 26.02 -7.32
N LEU A 124 -11.02 25.33 -8.41
CA LEU A 124 -10.12 24.18 -8.34
C LEU A 124 -8.75 24.56 -7.77
N ALA A 125 -8.16 25.66 -8.24
CA ALA A 125 -6.88 26.14 -7.76
C ALA A 125 -6.93 26.41 -6.25
N GLU A 126 -7.98 27.07 -5.75
CA GLU A 126 -8.17 27.29 -4.30
C GLU A 126 -8.30 25.99 -3.51
N LYS A 127 -8.96 24.98 -4.09
CA LYS A 127 -9.12 23.65 -3.47
C LYS A 127 -7.79 22.90 -3.38
N LEU A 128 -6.97 22.96 -4.43
CA LEU A 128 -5.79 22.11 -4.61
C LEU A 128 -4.43 22.81 -4.42
N ARG A 129 -4.40 24.11 -4.11
CA ARG A 129 -3.18 24.93 -3.90
C ARG A 129 -2.21 24.44 -2.82
N SER A 130 -2.63 23.54 -1.95
CA SER A 130 -1.76 22.93 -0.94
C SER A 130 -0.94 21.77 -1.50
N ASP A 131 -1.42 21.16 -2.59
CA ASP A 131 -0.83 19.97 -3.20
C ASP A 131 -0.19 20.27 -4.56
N TYR A 132 -0.63 21.33 -5.24
CA TYR A 132 -0.14 21.72 -6.56
C TYR A 132 0.04 23.22 -6.72
N GLU A 133 0.84 23.60 -7.72
CA GLU A 133 1.05 24.98 -8.14
C GLU A 133 0.18 25.28 -9.37
N PHE A 134 -0.56 26.38 -9.30
CA PHE A 134 -1.47 26.82 -10.35
C PHE A 134 -1.01 28.16 -10.93
N GLY A 135 -1.08 28.28 -12.25
CA GLY A 135 -0.82 29.54 -12.95
C GLY A 135 -1.78 29.74 -14.12
N HIS A 136 -1.91 30.97 -14.62
CA HIS A 136 -2.79 31.23 -15.75
C HIS A 136 -2.21 32.26 -16.69
N THR A 137 -2.60 32.20 -17.96
CA THR A 137 -2.16 33.15 -18.99
C THR A 137 -3.19 33.32 -20.09
N GLN A 138 -3.13 34.45 -20.81
CA GLN A 138 -3.87 34.64 -22.05
C GLN A 138 -3.13 34.12 -23.28
N ASN A 139 -1.84 33.80 -23.15
CA ASN A 139 -0.98 33.50 -24.28
C ASN A 139 -0.24 32.17 -24.09
N ALA A 140 -0.76 31.11 -24.72
CA ALA A 140 -0.13 29.78 -24.69
C ALA A 140 1.33 29.79 -25.19
N LYS A 141 1.72 30.75 -26.05
CA LYS A 141 3.09 30.84 -26.59
C LYS A 141 4.15 31.17 -25.53
N LEU A 142 3.73 31.63 -24.35
CA LEU A 142 4.64 31.87 -23.22
C LEU A 142 5.06 30.56 -22.55
N LEU A 143 4.27 29.50 -22.69
CA LEU A 143 4.49 28.24 -22.01
C LEU A 143 5.55 27.39 -22.73
N PRO A 144 6.36 26.60 -22.02
CA PRO A 144 7.15 25.55 -22.63
C PRO A 144 6.25 24.64 -23.47
N ARG A 145 6.67 24.33 -24.70
CA ARG A 145 5.88 23.50 -25.65
C ARG A 145 4.50 24.11 -25.93
N GLY A 146 4.38 25.42 -25.78
CA GLY A 146 3.25 26.22 -26.19
C GLY A 146 3.23 26.32 -27.71
N GLU A 147 2.52 25.41 -28.36
CA GLU A 147 2.28 25.51 -29.79
C GLU A 147 1.42 26.74 -30.08
N SER A 148 1.75 27.46 -31.17
CA SER A 148 1.01 28.64 -31.61
C SER A 148 -0.45 28.37 -32.03
N SER A 149 -0.88 27.12 -32.04
CA SER A 149 -2.23 26.62 -32.38
C SER A 149 -3.17 26.50 -31.18
N VAL A 150 -2.68 26.56 -29.93
CA VAL A 150 -3.53 26.41 -28.75
C VAL A 150 -4.31 27.69 -28.49
N THR A 151 -5.59 27.68 -28.86
CA THR A 151 -6.58 28.69 -28.47
C THR A 151 -7.37 28.18 -27.27
N GLY A 152 -7.31 28.91 -26.15
CA GLY A 152 -8.07 28.60 -24.93
C GLY A 152 -9.59 28.71 -25.14
N PRO A 153 -10.41 28.31 -24.15
CA PRO A 153 -10.01 27.88 -22.81
C PRO A 153 -9.45 26.45 -22.79
N VAL A 154 -8.32 26.24 -22.14
CA VAL A 154 -7.72 24.91 -21.91
C VAL A 154 -6.93 24.91 -20.60
N VAL A 155 -6.97 23.79 -19.87
CA VAL A 155 -6.08 23.54 -18.73
C VAL A 155 -4.97 22.59 -19.18
N ARG A 156 -3.73 23.01 -19.01
CA ARG A 156 -2.53 22.22 -19.30
C ARG A 156 -1.84 21.83 -18.00
N LEU A 157 -1.71 20.53 -17.76
CA LEU A 157 -0.92 19.98 -16.66
C LEU A 157 0.47 19.63 -17.17
N PHE A 158 1.51 20.25 -16.60
CA PHE A 158 2.91 19.90 -16.81
C PHE A 158 3.35 18.88 -15.77
N LYS A 159 4.19 17.92 -16.18
CA LYS A 159 4.67 16.83 -15.33
C LYS A 159 6.07 16.39 -15.74
N PRO A 160 6.91 15.90 -14.81
CA PRO A 160 8.29 15.52 -15.09
C PRO A 160 8.45 14.11 -15.70
N PHE A 161 7.35 13.46 -16.08
CA PHE A 161 7.30 12.07 -16.54
C PHE A 161 6.35 11.88 -17.72
N ASP A 162 6.48 10.71 -18.36
CA ASP A 162 5.63 10.25 -19.47
C ASP A 162 5.55 11.28 -20.63
N GLU A 163 4.35 11.69 -21.06
CA GLU A 163 4.12 12.67 -22.13
C GLU A 163 4.46 14.13 -21.75
N LEU A 164 4.88 14.36 -20.49
CA LEU A 164 5.38 15.61 -19.91
C LEU A 164 4.39 16.78 -19.85
N PHE A 165 3.34 16.77 -20.65
CA PHE A 165 2.17 17.62 -20.46
C PHE A 165 0.89 16.94 -20.96
N VAL A 166 -0.25 17.33 -20.41
CA VAL A 166 -1.58 16.89 -20.85
C VAL A 166 -2.53 18.08 -20.88
N ASP A 167 -3.29 18.19 -21.97
CA ASP A 167 -4.34 19.21 -22.11
C ASP A 167 -5.72 18.65 -21.76
N PHE A 168 -6.55 19.48 -21.15
CA PHE A 168 -7.91 19.15 -20.76
C PHE A 168 -8.86 20.34 -20.98
N LYS A 169 -10.08 20.05 -21.43
CA LYS A 169 -11.06 21.06 -21.88
C LYS A 169 -12.44 20.96 -21.24
N ASP A 170 -12.66 20.04 -20.30
CA ASP A 170 -13.89 20.03 -19.49
C ASP A 170 -13.66 20.88 -18.24
N PHE A 171 -14.41 21.97 -18.10
CA PHE A 171 -14.24 22.95 -17.01
C PHE A 171 -15.20 22.72 -15.84
N LYS A 172 -15.90 21.58 -15.77
CA LYS A 172 -16.59 21.20 -14.54
C LYS A 172 -15.57 20.94 -13.45
N VAL A 173 -15.79 21.49 -12.24
CA VAL A 173 -14.84 21.38 -11.13
C VAL A 173 -14.49 19.92 -10.81
N ASP A 174 -15.48 19.03 -10.74
CA ASP A 174 -15.25 17.60 -10.47
C ASP A 174 -14.47 16.91 -11.60
N ALA A 175 -14.68 17.31 -12.86
CA ALA A 175 -13.96 16.77 -14.00
C ALA A 175 -12.50 17.24 -14.01
N LEU A 176 -12.27 18.52 -13.68
CA LEU A 176 -10.94 19.08 -13.53
C LEU A 176 -10.16 18.44 -12.38
N GLU A 177 -10.82 18.22 -11.23
CA GLU A 177 -10.22 17.55 -10.08
C GLU A 177 -9.79 16.14 -10.44
N LYS A 178 -10.70 15.35 -11.02
CA LYS A 178 -10.38 14.01 -11.51
C LYS A 178 -9.24 14.01 -12.52
N PHE A 179 -9.23 14.96 -13.45
CA PHE A 179 -8.15 15.13 -14.42
C PHE A 179 -6.80 15.36 -13.74
N VAL A 180 -6.72 16.25 -12.74
CA VAL A 180 -5.49 16.52 -11.98
C VAL A 180 -5.06 15.29 -11.18
N GLU A 181 -5.99 14.61 -10.51
CA GLU A 181 -5.71 13.39 -9.76
C GLU A 181 -5.11 12.29 -10.65
N GLU A 182 -5.75 12.00 -11.78
CA GLU A 182 -5.32 10.93 -12.70
C GLU A 182 -4.03 11.28 -13.45
N SER A 183 -3.86 12.54 -13.86
CA SER A 183 -2.73 12.95 -14.71
C SER A 183 -1.48 13.31 -13.92
N SER A 184 -1.57 13.43 -12.59
CA SER A 184 -0.45 13.76 -11.70
C SER A 184 0.27 12.54 -11.13
N ILE A 185 -0.11 11.34 -11.56
CA ILE A 185 0.52 10.06 -11.21
C ILE A 185 1.23 9.51 -12.46
N PRO A 186 2.49 9.08 -12.36
CA PRO A 186 3.18 8.43 -13.48
C PRO A 186 2.47 7.14 -13.90
N ILE A 187 2.54 6.80 -15.19
CA ILE A 187 2.05 5.51 -15.72
C ILE A 187 2.68 4.34 -14.96
N VAL A 188 3.99 4.43 -14.70
CA VAL A 188 4.72 3.56 -13.77
C VAL A 188 5.38 4.42 -12.71
N THR A 189 4.89 4.34 -11.47
CA THR A 189 5.48 5.03 -10.33
C THR A 189 6.77 4.34 -9.93
N VAL A 190 7.87 5.07 -9.76
CA VAL A 190 9.14 4.50 -9.32
C VAL A 190 9.26 4.61 -7.81
N PHE A 191 9.65 3.53 -7.13
CA PHE A 191 9.97 3.54 -5.71
C PHE A 191 11.42 3.11 -5.50
N ASN A 192 12.25 4.06 -5.10
CA ASN A 192 13.68 3.87 -4.84
C ASN A 192 14.14 4.89 -3.76
N SER A 193 15.44 5.03 -3.56
CA SER A 193 16.03 5.98 -2.59
C SER A 193 15.96 7.46 -3.00
N ASP A 194 15.49 7.79 -4.20
CA ASP A 194 15.32 9.18 -4.63
C ASP A 194 14.07 9.81 -3.99
N ALA A 195 14.29 10.78 -3.11
CA ALA A 195 13.23 11.49 -2.41
C ALA A 195 12.25 12.23 -3.35
N ASN A 196 12.65 12.53 -4.61
CA ASN A 196 11.76 13.13 -5.60
C ASN A 196 10.62 12.19 -6.01
N ASN A 197 10.79 10.88 -5.82
CA ASN A 197 9.77 9.88 -6.16
C ASN A 197 8.73 9.67 -5.06
N HIS A 198 9.06 9.98 -3.79
CA HIS A 198 8.18 9.75 -2.64
C HIS A 198 6.77 10.35 -2.79
N PRO A 199 6.58 11.58 -3.31
CA PRO A 199 5.23 12.13 -3.50
C PRO A 199 4.37 11.27 -4.42
N PHE A 200 4.96 10.69 -5.47
CA PHE A 200 4.23 9.84 -6.42
C PHE A 200 3.91 8.46 -5.83
N VAL A 201 4.80 7.92 -4.99
CA VAL A 201 4.56 6.68 -4.24
C VAL A 201 3.37 6.84 -3.29
N ILE A 202 3.28 7.96 -2.56
CA ILE A 202 2.14 8.25 -1.68
C ILE A 202 0.83 8.32 -2.49
N LYS A 203 0.84 9.03 -3.63
CA LYS A 203 -0.33 9.11 -4.51
C LYS A 203 -0.73 7.75 -5.08
N PHE A 204 0.25 6.94 -5.48
CA PHE A 204 0.03 5.58 -5.94
C PHE A 204 -0.75 4.76 -4.90
N PHE A 205 -0.29 4.77 -3.64
CA PHE A 205 -0.95 4.01 -2.56
C PHE A 205 -2.33 4.56 -2.18
N ASN A 206 -2.50 5.89 -2.22
CA ASN A 206 -3.79 6.53 -1.93
C ASN A 206 -4.82 6.41 -3.06
N SER A 207 -4.40 6.01 -4.27
CA SER A 207 -5.33 5.83 -5.40
C SER A 207 -6.38 4.75 -5.10
N PRO A 208 -7.56 4.78 -5.73
CA PRO A 208 -8.58 3.75 -5.55
C PRO A 208 -8.36 2.51 -6.43
N ASN A 209 -7.22 2.38 -7.12
CA ASN A 209 -6.96 1.30 -8.07
C ASN A 209 -6.32 0.08 -7.39
N ALA A 210 -6.42 -1.10 -8.00
CA ALA A 210 -5.54 -2.21 -7.61
C ALA A 210 -4.06 -1.82 -7.80
N LYS A 211 -3.18 -2.29 -6.91
CA LYS A 211 -1.76 -1.94 -6.86
C LYS A 211 -0.95 -3.07 -7.48
N ALA A 212 -0.53 -2.91 -8.73
CA ALA A 212 0.49 -3.77 -9.34
C ALA A 212 1.86 -3.22 -8.98
N MET A 213 2.69 -4.01 -8.31
CA MET A 213 4.01 -3.64 -7.82
C MET A 213 5.02 -4.67 -8.32
N LEU A 214 5.89 -4.27 -9.23
CA LEU A 214 7.02 -5.06 -9.71
C LEU A 214 8.27 -4.68 -8.91
N PHE A 215 8.89 -5.67 -8.25
CA PHE A 215 10.10 -5.48 -7.47
C PHE A 215 11.30 -6.14 -8.15
N MET A 216 12.41 -5.41 -8.26
CA MET A 216 13.66 -5.91 -8.84
C MET A 216 14.86 -5.13 -8.32
N ASN A 217 16.07 -5.67 -8.45
CA ASN A 217 17.30 -4.93 -8.16
C ASN A 217 17.65 -4.05 -9.37
N PHE A 218 17.51 -2.72 -9.24
CA PHE A 218 17.76 -1.81 -10.37
C PHE A 218 19.22 -1.79 -10.83
N SER A 219 20.13 -2.20 -9.95
CA SER A 219 21.58 -2.24 -10.24
C SER A 219 22.01 -3.50 -10.99
N SER A 220 21.13 -4.50 -11.12
CA SER A 220 21.42 -5.74 -11.86
C SER A 220 21.41 -5.52 -13.37
N GLU A 221 22.25 -6.26 -14.10
CA GLU A 221 22.21 -6.32 -15.57
C GLU A 221 20.92 -7.01 -16.06
N GLY A 222 20.46 -6.67 -17.28
CA GLY A 222 19.32 -7.35 -17.92
C GLY A 222 17.93 -6.89 -17.43
N THR A 223 17.84 -5.79 -16.70
CA THR A 223 16.57 -5.28 -16.15
C THR A 223 15.77 -4.43 -17.13
N GLU A 224 16.41 -3.81 -18.13
CA GLU A 224 15.78 -2.94 -19.12
C GLU A 224 14.63 -3.58 -19.91
N PRO A 225 14.71 -4.84 -20.39
CA PRO A 225 13.61 -5.47 -21.10
C PRO A 225 12.37 -5.65 -20.22
N ILE A 226 12.58 -6.00 -18.94
CA ILE A 226 11.51 -6.18 -17.96
C ILE A 226 10.84 -4.83 -17.67
N GLN A 227 11.61 -3.78 -17.40
CA GLN A 227 11.07 -2.45 -17.16
C GLN A 227 10.31 -1.91 -18.36
N SER A 228 10.86 -2.08 -19.56
CA SER A 228 10.23 -1.64 -20.82
C SER A 228 8.91 -2.36 -21.04
N LYS A 229 8.89 -3.68 -20.86
CA LYS A 229 7.67 -4.48 -21.03
C LYS A 229 6.64 -4.19 -19.95
N TYR A 230 7.06 -3.96 -18.72
CA TYR A 230 6.17 -3.55 -17.63
C TYR A 230 5.50 -2.20 -17.90
N ARG A 231 6.25 -1.23 -18.44
CA ARG A 231 5.71 0.06 -18.89
C ARG A 231 4.71 -0.10 -20.03
N GLU A 232 5.01 -0.91 -21.05
CA GLU A 232 4.09 -1.20 -22.16
C GLU A 232 2.76 -1.76 -21.63
N VAL A 233 2.81 -2.70 -20.67
CA VAL A 233 1.62 -3.25 -20.01
C VAL A 233 0.89 -2.17 -19.23
N ALA A 234 1.59 -1.33 -18.47
CA ALA A 234 0.98 -0.24 -17.71
C ALA A 234 0.22 0.75 -18.61
N GLU A 235 0.77 1.07 -19.79
CA GLU A 235 0.11 1.90 -20.79
C GLU A 235 -1.19 1.27 -21.32
N GLN A 236 -1.17 -0.04 -21.59
CA GLN A 236 -2.36 -0.78 -22.06
C GLN A 236 -3.49 -0.77 -21.02
N TYR A 237 -3.16 -0.84 -19.74
CA TYR A 237 -4.14 -0.89 -18.64
C TYR A 237 -4.46 0.47 -18.00
N LYS A 238 -3.97 1.57 -18.57
CA LYS A 238 -4.27 2.94 -18.09
C LYS A 238 -5.79 3.16 -18.02
N GLY A 239 -6.26 3.62 -16.86
CA GLY A 239 -7.69 3.88 -16.60
C GLY A 239 -8.55 2.63 -16.38
N GLN A 240 -7.98 1.42 -16.34
CA GLN A 240 -8.73 0.18 -16.15
C GLN A 240 -8.77 -0.30 -14.68
N GLY A 241 -8.65 0.62 -13.71
CA GLY A 241 -8.75 0.30 -12.27
C GLY A 241 -7.53 -0.44 -11.69
N ILE A 242 -6.37 -0.36 -12.35
CA ILE A 242 -5.09 -0.89 -11.88
C ILE A 242 -4.00 0.16 -12.10
N SER A 243 -3.14 0.35 -11.10
CA SER A 243 -2.00 1.27 -11.12
C SER A 243 -0.71 0.47 -10.98
N PHE A 244 0.38 0.96 -11.58
CA PHE A 244 1.65 0.25 -11.67
C PHE A 244 2.77 0.99 -10.92
N LEU A 245 3.55 0.23 -10.16
CA LEU A 245 4.72 0.69 -9.42
C LEU A 245 5.90 -0.24 -9.70
N LEU A 246 7.06 0.36 -9.95
CA LEU A 246 8.34 -0.31 -10.07
C LEU A 246 9.18 0.01 -8.84
N GLY A 247 9.44 -0.99 -8.00
CA GLY A 247 10.17 -0.86 -6.75
C GLY A 247 11.58 -1.44 -6.83
N ASP A 248 12.56 -0.67 -6.38
CA ASP A 248 13.91 -1.16 -6.16
C ASP A 248 13.97 -2.06 -4.92
N LEU A 249 14.74 -3.13 -5.01
CA LEU A 249 14.87 -4.14 -3.94
C LEU A 249 15.34 -3.53 -2.61
N GLU A 250 16.36 -2.67 -2.62
CA GLU A 250 16.93 -2.12 -1.39
C GLU A 250 15.93 -1.17 -0.71
N ALA A 251 15.24 -0.35 -1.50
CA ALA A 251 14.23 0.57 -0.98
C ALA A 251 12.94 -0.13 -0.51
N SER A 252 12.68 -1.35 -0.98
CA SER A 252 11.40 -2.05 -0.81
C SER A 252 11.36 -3.10 0.30
N GLN A 253 12.36 -3.17 1.17
CA GLN A 253 12.45 -4.19 2.24
C GLN A 253 11.21 -4.24 3.15
N GLY A 254 10.59 -3.09 3.44
CA GLY A 254 9.33 -3.05 4.18
C GLY A 254 8.17 -3.76 3.47
N ALA A 255 8.11 -3.68 2.14
CA ALA A 255 7.14 -4.43 1.34
C ALA A 255 7.45 -5.93 1.38
N PHE A 256 8.72 -6.33 1.30
CA PHE A 256 9.12 -7.74 1.39
C PHE A 256 8.70 -8.36 2.73
N GLN A 257 8.90 -7.64 3.83
CA GLN A 257 8.44 -8.07 5.15
C GLN A 257 6.90 -8.16 5.22
N TYR A 258 6.19 -7.16 4.70
CA TYR A 258 4.72 -7.12 4.73
C TYR A 258 4.09 -8.26 3.90
N PHE A 259 4.66 -8.54 2.74
CA PHE A 259 4.18 -9.57 1.83
C PHE A 259 4.79 -10.96 2.10
N GLY A 260 5.83 -11.07 2.95
CA GLY A 260 6.55 -12.33 3.18
C GLY A 260 7.36 -12.80 1.97
N LEU A 261 7.91 -11.85 1.20
CA LEU A 261 8.68 -12.12 -0.01
C LEU A 261 10.16 -12.36 0.31
N GLN A 262 10.84 -13.06 -0.57
CA GLN A 262 12.28 -13.35 -0.49
C GLN A 262 13.03 -12.66 -1.62
N GLU A 263 14.25 -12.17 -1.35
CA GLU A 263 15.06 -11.51 -2.38
C GLU A 263 15.37 -12.43 -3.55
N SER A 264 15.50 -13.74 -3.32
CA SER A 264 15.70 -14.75 -4.36
C SER A 264 14.55 -14.89 -5.35
N GLN A 265 13.39 -14.30 -5.06
CA GLN A 265 12.21 -14.32 -5.94
C GLN A 265 12.24 -13.19 -6.98
N VAL A 266 13.12 -12.18 -6.84
CA VAL A 266 13.14 -11.07 -7.78
C VAL A 266 13.76 -11.48 -9.13
N PRO A 267 13.26 -10.94 -10.25
CA PRO A 267 12.13 -10.00 -10.38
C PRO A 267 10.79 -10.66 -10.04
N LEU A 268 9.93 -9.96 -9.29
CA LEU A 268 8.61 -10.48 -8.91
C LEU A 268 7.55 -9.39 -9.02
N ILE A 269 6.32 -9.79 -9.30
CA ILE A 269 5.17 -8.90 -9.32
C ILE A 269 4.13 -9.30 -8.27
N VAL A 270 3.70 -8.32 -7.47
CA VAL A 270 2.57 -8.43 -6.54
C VAL A 270 1.44 -7.57 -7.07
N ILE A 271 0.22 -8.10 -7.12
CA ILE A 271 -0.99 -7.29 -7.27
C ILE A 271 -1.76 -7.36 -5.96
N GLN A 272 -2.07 -6.19 -5.39
CA GLN A 272 -2.95 -6.07 -4.24
C GLN A 272 -4.24 -5.33 -4.63
N THR A 273 -5.39 -5.95 -4.42
CA THR A 273 -6.72 -5.35 -4.61
C THR A 273 -7.13 -4.53 -3.39
N ASN A 274 -8.15 -3.69 -3.55
CA ASN A 274 -8.62 -2.79 -2.48
C ASN A 274 -9.26 -3.52 -1.29
N ASP A 275 -9.78 -4.73 -1.51
CA ASP A 275 -10.28 -5.62 -0.47
C ASP A 275 -9.16 -6.37 0.26
N GLY A 276 -7.90 -6.12 -0.10
CA GLY A 276 -6.72 -6.67 0.55
C GLY A 276 -6.25 -8.00 -0.03
N GLN A 277 -6.94 -8.56 -1.04
CA GLN A 277 -6.50 -9.78 -1.72
C GLN A 277 -5.18 -9.53 -2.46
N LYS A 278 -4.29 -10.51 -2.41
CA LYS A 278 -2.93 -10.42 -2.95
C LYS A 278 -2.76 -11.49 -4.03
N TYR A 279 -1.94 -11.21 -5.02
CA TYR A 279 -1.57 -12.12 -6.10
C TYR A 279 -0.09 -11.95 -6.35
N LEU A 280 0.66 -13.04 -6.46
CA LEU A 280 2.12 -13.01 -6.55
C LEU A 280 2.58 -13.88 -7.72
N LYS A 281 3.50 -13.36 -8.53
CA LYS A 281 4.31 -14.14 -9.47
C LYS A 281 5.78 -13.87 -9.21
N PRO A 282 6.52 -14.82 -8.62
CA PRO A 282 7.97 -14.73 -8.45
C PRO A 282 8.70 -15.10 -9.76
N ASN A 283 10.00 -14.81 -9.81
CA ASN A 283 10.92 -15.20 -10.89
C ASN A 283 10.32 -14.89 -12.27
N LEU A 284 10.00 -13.62 -12.47
CA LEU A 284 9.26 -13.10 -13.61
C LEU A 284 10.22 -12.67 -14.72
N ASP A 285 10.03 -13.27 -15.89
CA ASP A 285 10.67 -12.83 -17.13
C ASP A 285 9.79 -11.81 -17.89
N ALA A 286 10.39 -11.03 -18.79
CA ALA A 286 9.71 -9.95 -19.50
C ALA A 286 8.48 -10.42 -20.29
N ASP A 287 8.59 -11.56 -20.98
CA ASP A 287 7.52 -12.15 -21.80
C ASP A 287 6.33 -12.67 -20.95
N GLN A 288 6.55 -12.93 -19.67
CA GLN A 288 5.52 -13.41 -18.73
C GLN A 288 4.65 -12.28 -18.16
N ILE A 289 5.09 -11.01 -18.22
CA ILE A 289 4.39 -9.88 -17.60
C ILE A 289 2.99 -9.69 -18.18
N ALA A 290 2.90 -9.52 -19.49
CA ALA A 290 1.63 -9.26 -20.17
C ALA A 290 0.59 -10.39 -20.02
N PRO A 291 0.92 -11.68 -20.25
CA PRO A 291 -0.05 -12.76 -20.06
C PRO A 291 -0.48 -12.88 -18.59
N TRP A 292 0.43 -12.73 -17.63
CA TRP A 292 0.07 -12.85 -16.22
C TRP A 292 -0.87 -11.74 -15.74
N VAL A 293 -0.62 -10.48 -16.11
CA VAL A 293 -1.53 -9.36 -15.78
C VAL A 293 -2.90 -9.57 -16.44
N LYS A 294 -2.94 -10.12 -17.66
CA LYS A 294 -4.20 -10.46 -18.34
C LYS A 294 -4.96 -11.56 -17.59
N GLU A 295 -4.31 -12.65 -17.20
CA GLU A 295 -4.92 -13.73 -16.42
C GLU A 295 -5.46 -13.24 -15.08
N TYR A 296 -4.73 -12.33 -14.42
CA TYR A 296 -5.22 -11.68 -13.20
C TYR A 296 -6.51 -10.90 -13.47
N LYS A 297 -6.55 -10.08 -14.53
CA LYS A 297 -7.74 -9.30 -14.89
C LYS A 297 -8.93 -10.16 -15.30
N GLU A 298 -8.66 -11.36 -15.81
CA GLU A 298 -9.68 -12.37 -16.13
C GLU A 298 -10.11 -13.20 -14.90
N GLY A 299 -9.54 -12.97 -13.71
CA GLY A 299 -9.86 -13.70 -12.48
C GLY A 299 -9.32 -15.13 -12.43
N LYS A 300 -8.30 -15.44 -13.25
CA LYS A 300 -7.73 -16.79 -13.38
C LYS A 300 -6.55 -17.06 -12.45
N VAL A 301 -5.94 -16.01 -11.92
CA VAL A 301 -4.81 -16.14 -10.98
C VAL A 301 -5.35 -16.41 -9.57
N PRO A 302 -4.91 -17.46 -8.87
CA PRO A 302 -5.32 -17.70 -7.50
C PRO A 302 -4.71 -16.67 -6.53
N PRO A 303 -5.39 -16.34 -5.42
CA PRO A 303 -4.84 -15.45 -4.41
C PRO A 303 -3.56 -16.01 -3.79
N PHE A 304 -2.57 -15.14 -3.62
CA PHE A 304 -1.35 -15.40 -2.85
C PHE A 304 -1.68 -15.55 -1.37
N ARG A 305 -1.08 -16.57 -0.76
CA ARG A 305 -1.09 -16.80 0.68
C ARG A 305 0.34 -16.69 1.19
N LYS A 306 0.54 -15.89 2.24
CA LYS A 306 1.83 -15.77 2.90
C LYS A 306 2.22 -17.12 3.48
N SER A 307 3.37 -17.64 3.09
CA SER A 307 3.95 -18.86 3.64
C SER A 307 5.44 -18.66 3.84
N GLU A 308 5.98 -19.16 4.94
CA GLU A 308 7.40 -19.44 5.05
C GLU A 308 7.78 -20.57 4.09
N PRO A 309 9.06 -20.70 3.71
CA PRO A 309 9.55 -21.84 2.95
C PRO A 309 9.27 -23.14 3.69
N ILE A 310 8.88 -24.18 2.95
CA ILE A 310 8.77 -25.53 3.51
C ILE A 310 10.16 -25.94 4.00
N PRO A 311 10.33 -26.33 5.28
CA PRO A 311 11.63 -26.73 5.83
C PRO A 311 12.26 -27.87 5.02
N GLU A 312 13.55 -27.74 4.66
CA GLU A 312 14.30 -28.80 3.94
C GLU A 312 14.36 -30.09 4.76
N GLU A 313 14.50 -29.96 6.07
CA GLU A 313 14.44 -31.06 7.04
C GLU A 313 13.29 -30.85 8.02
N ASN A 314 12.47 -31.89 8.20
CA ASN A 314 11.33 -31.89 9.13
C ASN A 314 11.29 -33.19 9.95
N ASN A 315 12.46 -33.56 10.48
CA ASN A 315 12.69 -34.86 11.13
C ASN A 315 12.35 -34.86 12.63
N GLU A 316 12.22 -33.69 13.24
CA GLU A 316 11.87 -33.55 14.65
C GLU A 316 10.50 -34.20 14.99
N PRO A 317 10.28 -34.65 16.24
CA PRO A 317 9.02 -35.26 16.65
C PRO A 317 7.81 -34.35 16.40
N VAL A 318 7.95 -33.06 16.70
CA VAL A 318 6.95 -32.03 16.37
C VAL A 318 7.24 -31.48 14.98
N LYS A 319 6.35 -31.74 14.03
CA LYS A 319 6.51 -31.30 12.64
C LYS A 319 6.28 -29.80 12.51
N VAL A 320 7.16 -29.14 11.78
CA VAL A 320 7.00 -27.72 11.43
C VAL A 320 6.15 -27.64 10.16
N LEU A 321 5.01 -26.95 10.25
CA LEU A 321 4.12 -26.69 9.10
C LEU A 321 4.13 -25.20 8.76
N VAL A 322 3.91 -24.93 7.49
CA VAL A 322 3.80 -23.60 6.88
C VAL A 322 2.53 -23.57 6.04
N ALA A 323 2.07 -22.40 5.61
CA ALA A 323 0.78 -22.29 4.92
C ALA A 323 0.72 -23.19 3.66
N ASP A 324 1.82 -23.31 2.93
CA ASP A 324 1.91 -24.13 1.73
C ASP A 324 1.92 -25.65 2.00
N SER A 325 2.28 -26.09 3.21
CA SER A 325 2.28 -27.52 3.57
C SER A 325 0.99 -27.97 4.28
N LEU A 326 0.12 -27.06 4.71
CA LEU A 326 -1.12 -27.39 5.42
C LEU A 326 -2.03 -28.33 4.60
N GLN A 327 -2.18 -28.08 3.30
CA GLN A 327 -3.07 -28.88 2.46
C GLN A 327 -2.70 -30.36 2.50
N ASP A 328 -1.42 -30.67 2.33
CA ASP A 328 -0.94 -32.05 2.26
C ASP A 328 -0.77 -32.68 3.64
N MET A 329 -0.26 -31.91 4.61
CA MET A 329 0.09 -32.43 5.94
C MET A 329 -1.08 -32.47 6.91
N VAL A 330 -2.15 -31.70 6.66
CA VAL A 330 -3.30 -31.58 7.57
C VAL A 330 -4.59 -32.00 6.87
N PHE A 331 -4.91 -31.40 5.72
CA PHE A 331 -6.21 -31.61 5.09
C PHE A 331 -6.31 -32.93 4.33
N ASN A 332 -5.24 -33.33 3.64
CA ASN A 332 -5.17 -34.51 2.79
C ASN A 332 -4.31 -35.64 3.37
N SER A 333 -3.80 -35.49 4.59
CA SER A 333 -2.81 -36.43 5.14
C SER A 333 -3.40 -37.83 5.41
N GLY A 334 -4.72 -37.93 5.60
CA GLY A 334 -5.39 -39.14 6.07
C GLY A 334 -5.01 -39.54 7.50
N LYS A 335 -4.36 -38.62 8.24
CA LYS A 335 -3.86 -38.82 9.60
C LYS A 335 -4.63 -37.98 10.60
N ASN A 336 -4.47 -38.33 11.87
CA ASN A 336 -4.92 -37.54 13.01
C ASN A 336 -3.84 -36.50 13.35
N VAL A 337 -4.14 -35.22 13.23
CA VAL A 337 -3.16 -34.13 13.37
C VAL A 337 -3.52 -33.22 14.51
N LEU A 338 -2.63 -33.12 15.51
CA LEU A 338 -2.67 -32.05 16.51
C LEU A 338 -1.78 -30.90 16.02
N LEU A 339 -2.36 -29.71 15.84
CA LEU A 339 -1.69 -28.54 15.30
C LEU A 339 -1.71 -27.37 16.29
N GLU A 340 -0.53 -26.93 16.71
CA GLU A 340 -0.34 -25.69 17.48
C GLU A 340 -0.12 -24.50 16.55
N PHE A 341 -0.96 -23.47 16.66
CA PHE A 341 -0.70 -22.14 16.12
C PHE A 341 -0.01 -21.28 17.20
N TYR A 342 1.22 -20.84 16.91
CA TYR A 342 2.06 -20.13 17.88
C TYR A 342 2.61 -18.81 17.33
N ALA A 343 3.19 -18.01 18.23
CA ALA A 343 4.01 -16.86 17.89
C ALA A 343 5.38 -16.98 18.59
N PRO A 344 6.51 -16.71 17.92
CA PRO A 344 7.85 -16.93 18.48
C PRO A 344 8.16 -16.13 19.75
N TRP A 345 7.54 -14.96 19.91
CA TRP A 345 7.70 -14.09 21.07
C TRP A 345 6.78 -14.46 22.24
N CYS A 346 5.79 -15.35 22.04
CA CYS A 346 4.78 -15.64 23.06
C CYS A 346 5.34 -16.53 24.18
N GLY A 347 5.32 -16.02 25.41
CA GLY A 347 5.79 -16.75 26.60
C GLY A 347 4.98 -18.01 26.91
N HIS A 348 3.68 -18.03 26.57
CA HIS A 348 2.83 -19.22 26.77
C HIS A 348 3.15 -20.33 25.76
N CYS A 349 3.42 -19.98 24.49
CA CYS A 349 3.89 -20.93 23.47
C CYS A 349 5.22 -21.57 23.89
N LYS A 350 6.17 -20.75 24.37
CA LYS A 350 7.47 -21.26 24.86
C LYS A 350 7.34 -22.26 26.02
N LYS A 351 6.30 -22.14 26.85
CA LYS A 351 6.00 -23.10 27.92
C LYS A 351 5.32 -24.38 27.41
N LEU A 352 4.52 -24.29 26.35
CA LEU A 352 3.83 -25.43 25.74
C LEU A 352 4.77 -26.28 24.86
N ALA A 353 5.74 -25.66 24.19
CA ALA A 353 6.69 -26.32 23.30
C ALA A 353 7.32 -27.61 23.88
N PRO A 354 7.96 -27.62 25.07
CA PRO A 354 8.53 -28.85 25.61
C PRO A 354 7.48 -29.93 25.93
N ILE A 355 6.24 -29.54 26.23
CA ILE A 355 5.15 -30.47 26.50
C ILE A 355 4.70 -31.14 25.20
N LEU A 356 4.62 -30.39 24.09
CA LEU A 356 4.32 -30.95 22.77
C LEU A 356 5.44 -31.87 22.28
N ASP A 357 6.70 -31.58 22.59
CA ASP A 357 7.81 -32.50 22.31
C ASP A 357 7.61 -33.84 23.05
N GLU A 358 7.23 -33.80 24.33
CA GLU A 358 6.93 -35.01 25.11
C GLU A 358 5.70 -35.78 24.59
N VAL A 359 4.66 -35.07 24.15
CA VAL A 359 3.48 -35.67 23.51
C VAL A 359 3.89 -36.33 22.19
N ALA A 360 4.67 -35.65 21.36
CA ALA A 360 5.15 -36.19 20.09
C ALA A 360 5.98 -37.47 20.27
N VAL A 361 6.81 -37.53 21.30
CA VAL A 361 7.57 -38.75 21.65
C VAL A 361 6.64 -39.92 22.00
N SER A 362 5.49 -39.67 22.64
CA SER A 362 4.48 -40.72 22.90
C SER A 362 3.92 -41.34 21.61
N TYR A 363 3.88 -40.57 20.52
CA TYR A 363 3.31 -40.99 19.23
C TYR A 363 4.35 -41.30 18.15
N GLN A 364 5.65 -41.29 18.46
CA GLN A 364 6.72 -41.50 17.46
C GLN A 364 6.62 -42.82 16.67
N ASN A 365 5.96 -43.83 17.24
CA ASN A 365 5.75 -45.15 16.61
C ASN A 365 4.32 -45.33 16.07
N ASP A 366 3.45 -44.32 16.21
CA ASP A 366 2.09 -44.32 15.68
C ASP A 366 2.06 -43.50 14.38
N ALA A 367 2.07 -44.20 13.24
CA ALA A 367 2.11 -43.56 11.93
C ALA A 367 0.85 -42.74 11.61
N ASP A 368 -0.24 -42.94 12.36
CA ASP A 368 -1.55 -42.32 12.14
C ASP A 368 -1.72 -41.01 12.92
N VAL A 369 -0.78 -40.65 13.81
CA VAL A 369 -0.83 -39.42 14.61
C VAL A 369 0.35 -38.52 14.25
N VAL A 370 0.06 -37.24 14.04
CA VAL A 370 1.07 -36.20 13.78
C VAL A 370 0.88 -35.08 14.78
N ILE A 371 1.97 -34.72 15.47
CA ILE A 371 2.04 -33.51 16.29
C ILE A 371 2.78 -32.46 15.49
N ALA A 372 2.19 -31.28 15.34
CA ALA A 372 2.70 -30.23 14.48
C ALA A 372 2.56 -28.84 15.11
N LYS A 373 3.42 -27.92 14.65
CA LYS A 373 3.40 -26.50 15.02
C LYS A 373 3.45 -25.61 13.78
N PHE A 374 2.85 -24.43 13.87
CA PHE A 374 2.67 -23.48 12.79
C PHE A 374 2.84 -22.04 13.31
N ASP A 375 3.81 -21.30 12.77
CA ASP A 375 4.00 -19.89 13.13
C ASP A 375 2.92 -19.03 12.44
N ALA A 376 1.92 -18.66 13.22
CA ALA A 376 0.76 -17.89 12.79
C ALA A 376 1.07 -16.39 12.57
N THR A 377 2.29 -15.94 12.85
CA THR A 377 2.74 -14.57 12.56
C THR A 377 3.46 -14.47 11.21
N ALA A 378 4.03 -15.59 10.77
CA ALA A 378 4.79 -15.70 9.53
C ALA A 378 4.00 -16.34 8.38
N ASN A 379 2.89 -17.01 8.65
CA ASN A 379 2.08 -17.76 7.68
C ASN A 379 0.60 -17.39 7.75
N ASP A 380 -0.07 -17.32 6.59
CA ASP A 380 -1.52 -17.07 6.50
C ASP A 380 -2.31 -18.32 6.93
N ILE A 381 -3.34 -18.10 7.76
CA ILE A 381 -4.17 -19.16 8.32
C ILE A 381 -5.47 -19.28 7.51
N PRO A 382 -5.93 -20.50 7.16
CA PRO A 382 -7.27 -20.74 6.65
C PRO A 382 -8.34 -20.41 7.70
N GLY A 383 -8.76 -19.15 7.79
CA GLY A 383 -9.66 -18.64 8.83
C GLY A 383 -11.09 -19.18 8.78
N ASP A 384 -11.47 -19.82 7.66
CA ASP A 384 -12.72 -20.59 7.53
C ASP A 384 -12.68 -21.93 8.29
N THR A 385 -11.48 -22.45 8.55
CA THR A 385 -11.24 -23.71 9.26
C THR A 385 -10.74 -23.48 10.68
N PHE A 386 -9.79 -22.57 10.85
CA PHE A 386 -9.07 -22.35 12.11
C PHE A 386 -9.31 -20.94 12.62
N GLU A 387 -10.11 -20.83 13.67
CA GLU A 387 -10.37 -19.56 14.35
C GLU A 387 -9.28 -19.28 15.40
N VAL A 388 -8.19 -18.64 14.98
CA VAL A 388 -7.05 -18.31 15.85
C VAL A 388 -7.17 -16.87 16.36
N GLN A 389 -7.66 -16.71 17.59
CA GLN A 389 -7.82 -15.40 18.23
C GLN A 389 -6.67 -15.01 19.17
N GLY A 390 -5.75 -15.93 19.47
CA GLY A 390 -4.63 -15.72 20.38
C GLY A 390 -3.59 -16.84 20.27
N TYR A 391 -2.55 -16.77 21.10
CA TYR A 391 -1.46 -17.74 21.06
C TYR A 391 -1.10 -18.29 22.47
N PRO A 392 -0.87 -19.61 22.60
CA PRO A 392 -1.08 -20.63 21.58
C PRO A 392 -2.58 -20.95 21.42
N THR A 393 -2.97 -21.31 20.20
CA THR A 393 -4.26 -21.96 19.90
C THR A 393 -3.96 -23.34 19.33
N VAL A 394 -4.63 -24.38 19.81
CA VAL A 394 -4.38 -25.75 19.39
C VAL A 394 -5.66 -26.33 18.80
N PHE A 395 -5.54 -26.96 17.63
CA PHE A 395 -6.63 -27.68 16.98
C PHE A 395 -6.23 -29.14 16.77
N PHE A 396 -7.22 -30.01 16.81
CA PHE A 396 -7.08 -31.39 16.37
C PHE A 396 -7.95 -31.63 15.15
N ARG A 397 -7.37 -32.24 14.12
CA ARG A 397 -8.06 -32.70 12.93
C ARG A 397 -7.94 -34.21 12.85
N SER A 398 -9.07 -34.91 12.90
CA SER A 398 -9.09 -36.37 12.75
C SER A 398 -8.83 -36.80 11.30
N ALA A 399 -8.47 -38.06 11.10
CA ALA A 399 -8.26 -38.64 9.77
C ALA A 399 -9.52 -38.57 8.86
N SER A 400 -10.72 -38.48 9.44
CA SER A 400 -11.98 -38.31 8.72
C SER A 400 -12.29 -36.85 8.35
N GLY A 401 -11.46 -35.90 8.79
CA GLY A 401 -11.58 -34.47 8.51
C GLY A 401 -12.32 -33.65 9.55
N LYS A 402 -12.78 -34.26 10.66
CA LYS A 402 -13.40 -33.53 11.78
C LYS A 402 -12.35 -32.66 12.45
N THR A 403 -12.61 -31.36 12.56
CA THR A 403 -11.70 -30.39 13.20
C THR A 403 -12.33 -29.87 14.50
N VAL A 404 -11.59 -29.92 15.59
CA VAL A 404 -12.05 -29.49 16.93
C VAL A 404 -10.97 -28.66 17.63
N PRO A 405 -11.33 -27.54 18.29
CA PRO A 405 -10.40 -26.79 19.12
C PRO A 405 -10.07 -27.57 20.40
N TYR A 406 -8.86 -27.38 20.91
CA TYR A 406 -8.42 -27.93 22.20
C TYR A 406 -8.50 -26.85 23.29
N GLU A 407 -9.37 -27.08 24.27
CA GLU A 407 -9.65 -26.18 25.39
C GLU A 407 -9.26 -26.78 26.76
N GLY A 408 -8.54 -27.91 26.76
CA GLY A 408 -8.11 -28.61 27.97
C GLY A 408 -6.84 -28.03 28.61
N ASP A 409 -6.38 -28.65 29.69
CA ASP A 409 -5.16 -28.18 30.38
C ASP A 409 -3.92 -28.45 29.54
N ARG A 410 -2.93 -27.56 29.63
CA ARG A 410 -1.69 -27.67 28.83
C ARG A 410 -0.69 -28.62 29.48
N THR A 411 -1.13 -29.83 29.81
CA THR A 411 -0.31 -30.93 30.35
C THR A 411 -0.23 -32.06 29.34
N LYS A 412 0.82 -32.89 29.44
CA LYS A 412 1.02 -34.02 28.53
C LYS A 412 -0.17 -35.00 28.57
N GLU A 413 -0.64 -35.31 29.77
CA GLU A 413 -1.70 -36.29 30.04
C GLU A 413 -3.01 -35.85 29.37
N ASP A 414 -3.49 -34.63 29.67
CA ASP A 414 -4.71 -34.08 29.05
C ASP A 414 -4.64 -34.03 27.50
N ILE A 415 -3.50 -33.66 26.93
CA ILE A 415 -3.35 -33.61 25.46
C ILE A 415 -3.42 -35.02 24.85
N VAL A 416 -2.76 -36.01 25.47
CA VAL A 416 -2.82 -37.41 25.03
C VAL A 416 -4.25 -37.94 25.13
N ASP A 417 -4.91 -37.72 26.28
CA ASP A 417 -6.30 -38.14 26.48
C ASP A 417 -7.24 -37.49 25.45
N PHE A 418 -7.02 -36.22 25.13
CA PHE A 418 -7.78 -35.54 24.09
C PHE A 418 -7.58 -36.14 22.71
N ILE A 419 -6.34 -36.47 22.33
CA ILE A 419 -6.04 -37.14 21.05
C ILE A 419 -6.75 -38.50 21.00
N GLU A 420 -6.63 -39.33 22.03
CA GLU A 420 -7.25 -40.65 22.07
C GLU A 420 -8.78 -40.60 22.01
N ASN A 421 -9.39 -39.58 22.62
CA ASN A 421 -10.84 -39.38 22.59
C ASN A 421 -11.38 -38.85 21.25
N ASN A 422 -10.53 -38.27 20.39
CA ASN A 422 -10.95 -37.65 19.14
C ASN A 422 -10.38 -38.32 17.88
N ARG A 423 -9.38 -39.20 18.01
CA ARG A 423 -8.78 -39.91 16.86
C ARG A 423 -9.76 -40.91 16.24
N ASP A 424 -9.76 -40.95 14.92
CA ASP A 424 -10.48 -41.98 14.16
C ASP A 424 -9.46 -42.92 13.50
N LYS A 425 -9.92 -44.12 13.06
CA LYS A 425 -9.08 -45.02 12.25
C LYS A 425 -8.67 -44.31 10.96
N ALA A 426 -7.38 -44.29 10.66
CA ALA A 426 -6.86 -43.69 9.44
C ALA A 426 -7.48 -44.35 8.20
N ALA A 427 -7.82 -43.53 7.20
CA ALA A 427 -8.38 -44.03 5.94
C ALA A 427 -7.33 -44.89 5.21
N PRO A 428 -7.69 -46.03 4.59
CA PRO A 428 -6.77 -46.79 3.75
C PRO A 428 -6.28 -45.90 2.61
N LYS A 429 -4.96 -45.76 2.43
CA LYS A 429 -4.39 -45.10 1.24
C LYS A 429 -4.91 -45.83 0.01
N GLU A 430 -5.67 -45.15 -0.85
CA GLU A 430 -5.97 -45.67 -2.18
C GLU A 430 -4.66 -45.82 -2.94
N THR A 431 -4.20 -47.07 -3.08
CA THR A 431 -3.15 -47.41 -4.04
C THR A 431 -3.71 -47.12 -5.43
N VAL A 432 -3.22 -46.05 -6.05
CA VAL A 432 -3.32 -45.85 -7.50
C VAL A 432 -2.72 -47.10 -8.13
N LYS A 433 -3.57 -47.96 -8.71
CA LYS A 433 -3.11 -49.05 -9.56
C LYS A 433 -2.43 -48.40 -10.76
N GLU A 434 -1.12 -48.59 -10.88
CA GLU A 434 -0.45 -48.50 -12.17
C GLU A 434 -1.15 -49.48 -13.12
N GLU A 435 -1.90 -48.94 -14.09
CA GLU A 435 -2.27 -49.70 -15.27
C GLU A 435 -0.99 -50.01 -16.03
N SER A 436 -0.47 -51.22 -15.84
CA SER A 436 0.46 -51.84 -16.75
C SER A 436 -0.17 -51.87 -18.13
N GLY A 437 0.30 -50.98 -19.02
CA GLY A 437 0.01 -51.06 -20.44
C GLY A 437 0.40 -52.44 -20.96
N LYS A 438 -0.61 -53.21 -21.39
CA LYS A 438 -0.37 -54.40 -22.20
C LYS A 438 -0.09 -53.94 -23.62
N ASP A 439 1.13 -54.21 -24.06
CA ASP A 439 1.46 -54.42 -25.46
C ASP A 439 0.58 -55.53 -26.03
N GLU A 440 -0.20 -55.25 -27.07
CA GLU A 440 -0.59 -56.24 -28.08
C GLU A 440 -0.51 -55.60 -29.48
N LEU A 441 0.54 -56.03 -30.19
CA LEU A 441 0.76 -56.25 -31.63
C LEU A 441 -0.28 -55.76 -32.65
#